data_AF-A0A920BC83-F1
#
_entry.id   AF-A0A920BC83-F1
#
_cell.length_a   1.000
_cell.length_b   1.000
_cell.length_c   1.000
_cell.angle_alpha   90.00
_cell.angle_beta   90.00
_cell.angle_gamma   90.00
#
_symmetry.space_group_name_H-M   'P 1'
#
loop_
_entity.id
_entity.type
_entity.pdbx_description
1 polymer ?
#
loop_
_entity_poly.entity_id
_entity_poly.type
_entity_poly.pdbx_seq_one_letter_code
_entity_poly.pdbx_strand_id
1 'polypeptide(L)'
;MKTLRNKMENNGLSMHSITYKIILHSKEKQGFWMTARPLIFYEIKSQKTEHSRDGIRQLSFACEDHPDMFCFLWIDPNQKLKHVQLLFGESVLEWKEGQGINCSQTNRIQENEIKIGVHKGSRSLHSNDDPELLNESLQIMQRCEFPESWNSLVHEIFHP
;
A
#
# COMPACT_ATOMS: atom_id res chain seq x y z
N MET A 1 27.05 -12.92 17.07
CA MET A 1 26.39 -14.11 16.48
C MET A 1 27.40 -15.22 16.13
N LYS A 2 28.05 -15.86 17.11
CA LYS A 2 28.94 -17.03 16.87
C LYS A 2 28.55 -18.30 17.65
N THR A 3 27.47 -18.23 18.44
CA THR A 3 27.17 -19.29 19.43
C THR A 3 26.01 -20.21 19.04
N LEU A 4 25.24 -19.89 17.99
CA LEU A 4 24.13 -20.73 17.51
C LEU A 4 24.52 -21.66 16.34
N ARG A 5 25.62 -21.37 15.63
CA ARG A 5 26.05 -22.14 14.45
C ARG A 5 26.63 -23.52 14.82
N ASN A 6 27.36 -23.60 15.93
CA ASN A 6 28.02 -24.85 16.35
C ASN A 6 27.08 -25.90 16.95
N LYS A 7 25.80 -25.57 17.21
CA LYS A 7 24.85 -26.50 17.85
C LYS A 7 24.01 -27.31 16.85
N MET A 8 24.00 -26.93 15.57
CA MET A 8 23.17 -27.56 14.54
C MET A 8 23.93 -28.54 13.63
N GLU A 9 25.25 -28.44 13.54
CA GLU A 9 26.08 -29.36 12.73
C GLU A 9 26.36 -30.70 13.45
N ASN A 10 26.25 -30.75 14.79
CA ASN A 10 26.47 -31.98 15.57
C ASN A 10 25.30 -32.99 15.56
N ASN A 11 24.20 -32.69 14.86
CA ASN A 11 23.00 -33.55 14.83
C ASN A 11 22.70 -34.18 13.46
N GLY A 12 23.65 -34.16 12.52
CA GLY A 12 23.58 -35.02 11.32
C GLY A 12 22.37 -34.80 10.38
N LEU A 13 21.73 -33.63 10.42
CA LEU A 13 20.61 -33.31 9.55
C LEU A 13 21.10 -32.71 8.23
N SER A 14 21.31 -33.56 7.23
CA SER A 14 21.39 -33.14 5.83
C SER A 14 20.01 -32.72 5.35
N MET A 15 19.83 -31.42 5.08
CA MET A 15 18.59 -30.91 4.50
C MET A 15 18.91 -30.20 3.18
N HIS A 16 18.77 -30.95 2.08
CA HIS A 16 18.48 -30.38 0.77
C HIS A 16 17.17 -29.59 0.91
N SER A 17 17.28 -28.27 1.04
CA SER A 17 16.16 -27.34 1.01
C SER A 17 16.65 -26.09 0.32
N ILE A 18 16.10 -25.87 -0.88
CA ILE A 18 16.34 -24.73 -1.75
C ILE A 18 16.00 -23.48 -0.94
N THR A 19 17.04 -22.81 -0.44
CA THR A 19 16.92 -21.62 0.39
C THR A 19 16.84 -20.42 -0.53
N TYR A 20 15.65 -19.82 -0.65
CA TYR A 20 15.48 -18.51 -1.29
C TYR A 20 16.35 -17.50 -0.53
N LYS A 21 17.37 -17.00 -1.21
CA LYS A 21 18.38 -16.10 -0.67
C LYS A 21 17.79 -14.69 -0.63
N ILE A 22 17.04 -14.35 0.42
CA ILE A 22 16.65 -12.97 0.71
C ILE A 22 17.94 -12.22 1.08
N ILE A 23 18.43 -11.36 0.18
CA ILE A 23 19.58 -10.50 0.43
C ILE A 23 19.07 -9.26 1.16
N LEU A 24 19.15 -9.25 2.49
CA LEU A 24 19.01 -8.02 3.28
C LEU A 24 20.32 -7.23 3.19
N HIS A 25 20.35 -6.21 2.34
CA HIS A 25 21.44 -5.23 2.35
C HIS A 25 21.27 -4.27 3.54
N SER A 26 21.99 -4.55 4.63
CA SER A 26 22.25 -3.58 5.69
C SER A 26 23.46 -2.71 5.29
N LYS A 27 23.22 -1.41 5.08
CA LYS A 27 24.21 -0.36 5.24
C LYS A 27 23.56 0.86 5.86
N GLU A 28 23.64 0.95 7.18
CA GLU A 28 23.49 2.21 7.89
C GLU A 28 24.77 3.05 7.70
N LYS A 29 24.60 4.31 7.26
CA LYS A 29 25.02 5.49 8.03
C LYS A 29 24.68 6.80 7.28
N GLN A 30 24.13 7.73 8.09
CA GLN A 30 23.94 9.18 7.90
C GLN A 30 22.63 9.63 7.24
N GLY A 31 21.73 10.15 8.08
CA GLY A 31 20.46 10.78 7.70
C GLY A 31 19.31 10.28 8.58
N PHE A 32 19.13 10.89 9.76
CA PHE A 32 18.14 10.52 10.79
C PHE A 32 16.67 10.85 10.40
N TRP A 33 16.32 10.69 9.12
CA TRP A 33 14.95 10.76 8.57
C TRP A 33 14.62 9.59 7.64
N MET A 34 15.50 8.58 7.50
CA MET A 34 15.28 7.44 6.62
C MET A 34 15.36 6.11 7.37
N THR A 35 14.23 5.57 7.84
CA THR A 35 14.00 4.11 8.01
C THR A 35 12.52 3.82 8.35
N ALA A 36 11.57 4.52 7.73
CA ALA A 36 10.22 3.95 7.70
C ALA A 36 10.28 2.81 6.67
N ARG A 37 9.91 1.59 7.07
CA ARG A 37 9.91 0.45 6.14
C ARG A 37 9.02 0.77 4.93
N PRO A 38 9.43 0.36 3.72
CA PRO A 38 8.59 0.49 2.54
C PRO A 38 7.30 -0.31 2.74
N LEU A 39 6.23 0.16 2.11
CA LEU A 39 4.92 -0.48 2.08
C LEU A 39 4.80 -1.18 0.74
N ILE A 40 5.20 -2.44 0.70
CA ILE A 40 5.28 -3.22 -0.55
C ILE A 40 3.87 -3.67 -0.95
N PHE A 41 3.48 -3.37 -2.18
CA PHE A 41 2.20 -3.75 -2.78
C PHE A 41 2.37 -4.84 -3.83
N TYR A 42 1.43 -5.78 -3.86
CA TYR A 42 1.32 -6.78 -4.90
C TYR A 42 -0.06 -6.75 -5.56
N GLU A 43 -0.10 -7.03 -6.86
CA GLU A 43 -1.36 -7.06 -7.63
C GLU A 43 -2.18 -8.29 -7.24
N ILE A 44 -3.44 -8.05 -6.87
CA ILE A 44 -4.44 -9.10 -6.63
C ILE A 44 -5.10 -9.43 -7.96
N LYS A 45 -4.72 -10.56 -8.55
CA LYS A 45 -5.36 -11.07 -9.77
C LYS A 45 -6.53 -11.97 -9.39
N SER A 46 -7.75 -11.59 -9.77
CA SER A 46 -8.92 -12.46 -9.68
C SER A 46 -9.60 -12.61 -11.04
N GLN A 47 -10.31 -13.71 -11.28
CA GLN A 47 -11.12 -13.85 -12.49
C GLN A 47 -12.25 -12.80 -12.59
N LYS A 48 -12.58 -12.12 -11.48
CA LYS A 48 -13.56 -11.03 -11.43
C LYS A 48 -12.97 -9.63 -11.68
N THR A 49 -11.65 -9.46 -11.67
CA THR A 49 -11.01 -8.15 -11.94
C THR A 49 -10.96 -7.77 -13.42
N GLU A 50 -11.53 -8.61 -14.30
CA GLU A 50 -11.68 -8.35 -15.73
C GLU A 50 -12.99 -7.60 -16.07
N HIS A 51 -13.60 -6.92 -15.09
CA HIS A 51 -14.74 -6.04 -15.35
C HIS A 51 -14.23 -4.70 -15.88
N SER A 52 -14.04 -4.63 -17.20
CA SER A 52 -13.88 -3.34 -17.88
C SER A 52 -15.25 -2.68 -18.02
N ARG A 53 -15.44 -1.49 -17.45
CA ARG A 53 -16.61 -0.64 -17.74
C ARG A 53 -16.14 0.45 -18.69
N ASP A 54 -16.75 0.53 -19.87
CA ASP A 54 -16.39 1.52 -20.90
C ASP A 54 -14.90 1.47 -21.31
N GLY A 55 -14.30 0.27 -21.27
CA GLY A 55 -12.88 0.06 -21.57
C GLY A 55 -11.92 0.43 -20.43
N ILE A 56 -12.40 0.96 -19.31
CA ILE A 56 -11.59 1.22 -18.13
C ILE A 56 -11.48 -0.05 -17.29
N ARG A 57 -10.24 -0.53 -17.09
CA ARG A 57 -9.94 -1.69 -16.24
C ARG A 57 -9.46 -1.22 -14.87
N GLN A 58 -9.95 -1.87 -13.83
CA GLN A 58 -9.45 -1.68 -12.47
C GLN A 58 -8.37 -2.72 -12.15
N LEU A 59 -7.25 -2.27 -11.60
CA LEU A 59 -6.22 -3.08 -10.97
C LEU A 59 -6.32 -2.90 -9.46
N SER A 60 -6.20 -4.00 -8.72
CA SER A 60 -6.29 -4.01 -7.27
C SER A 60 -4.97 -4.48 -6.68
N PHE A 61 -4.50 -3.78 -5.66
CA PHE A 61 -3.25 -4.09 -4.98
C PHE A 61 -3.51 -4.18 -3.48
N ALA A 62 -2.87 -5.15 -2.82
CA ALA A 62 -2.81 -5.24 -1.36
C ALA A 62 -1.39 -5.00 -0.88
N CYS A 63 -1.25 -4.43 0.32
CA CYS A 63 0.04 -4.31 0.97
C CYS A 63 0.41 -5.62 1.68
N GLU A 64 1.68 -6.04 1.54
CA GLU A 64 2.20 -7.29 2.12
C GLU A 64 2.11 -7.30 3.66
N ASP A 65 2.56 -6.22 4.29
CA ASP A 65 2.66 -6.12 5.75
C ASP A 65 1.43 -5.48 6.42
N HIS A 66 0.51 -4.93 5.63
CA HIS A 66 -0.64 -4.15 6.12
C HIS A 66 -1.94 -4.63 5.44
N PRO A 67 -2.67 -5.59 6.03
CA PRO A 67 -3.85 -6.21 5.41
C PRO A 67 -5.05 -5.28 5.28
N ASP A 68 -5.01 -4.11 5.91
CA ASP A 68 -5.99 -3.04 5.83
C ASP A 68 -5.66 -1.98 4.78
N MET A 69 -4.53 -2.11 4.08
CA MET A 69 -4.09 -1.19 3.04
C MET A 69 -4.31 -1.77 1.64
N PHE A 70 -5.02 -1.00 0.82
CA PHE A 70 -5.33 -1.36 -0.56
C PHE A 70 -5.08 -0.18 -1.48
N CYS A 71 -4.59 -0.46 -2.67
CA CYS A 71 -4.49 0.55 -3.72
C CYS A 71 -5.26 0.06 -4.95
N PHE A 72 -5.95 0.98 -5.61
CA PHE A 72 -6.71 0.71 -6.83
C PHE A 72 -6.28 1.67 -7.92
N LEU A 73 -5.99 1.12 -9.10
CA LEU A 73 -5.66 1.88 -10.29
C LEU A 73 -6.74 1.64 -11.33
N TRP A 74 -7.27 2.70 -11.93
CA TRP A 74 -8.12 2.59 -13.11
C TRP A 74 -7.33 3.03 -14.33
N ILE A 75 -7.23 2.13 -15.31
CA ILE A 75 -6.47 2.34 -16.53
C ILE A 75 -7.39 2.28 -17.74
N ASP A 76 -7.13 3.13 -18.72
CA ASP A 76 -7.83 3.08 -20.01
C ASP A 76 -7.25 1.99 -20.93
N PRO A 77 -7.87 1.73 -22.10
CA PRO A 77 -7.35 0.74 -23.06
C PRO A 77 -5.93 1.01 -23.57
N ASN A 78 -5.44 2.26 -23.44
CA ASN A 78 -4.08 2.66 -23.82
C ASN A 78 -3.11 2.58 -22.63
N GLN A 79 -3.48 1.93 -21.53
CA GLN A 79 -2.68 1.81 -20.30
C GLN A 79 -2.42 3.15 -19.60
N LYS A 80 -3.23 4.18 -19.85
CA LYS A 80 -3.11 5.47 -19.14
C LYS A 80 -3.89 5.43 -17.83
N LEU A 81 -3.26 5.89 -16.76
CA LEU A 81 -3.92 6.06 -15.46
C LEU A 81 -5.01 7.14 -15.56
N LYS A 82 -6.20 6.81 -15.08
CA LYS A 82 -7.37 7.71 -15.01
C LYS A 82 -7.76 8.05 -13.58
N HIS A 83 -7.44 7.16 -12.65
CA HIS A 83 -7.76 7.30 -11.23
C HIS A 83 -6.83 6.41 -10.41
N VAL A 84 -6.32 6.93 -9.30
CA VAL A 84 -5.58 6.20 -8.28
C VAL A 84 -6.26 6.43 -6.94
N GLN A 85 -6.53 5.36 -6.20
CA GLN A 85 -7.11 5.43 -4.87
C GLN A 85 -6.32 4.55 -3.91
N LEU A 86 -5.75 5.14 -2.86
CA LEU A 86 -5.06 4.45 -1.78
C LEU A 86 -5.93 4.49 -0.53
N LEU A 87 -6.35 3.31 -0.04
CA LEU A 87 -7.06 3.11 1.21
C LEU A 87 -6.09 2.68 2.30
N PHE A 88 -6.18 3.30 3.47
CA PHE A 88 -5.41 2.92 4.65
C PHE A 88 -6.13 3.36 5.92
N GLY A 89 -6.37 2.41 6.83
CA GLY A 89 -7.21 2.64 8.00
C GLY A 89 -8.61 3.15 7.62
N GLU A 90 -8.93 4.38 8.02
CA GLU A 90 -10.19 5.07 7.71
C GLU A 90 -9.96 6.30 6.80
N SER A 91 -8.80 6.38 6.13
CA SER A 91 -8.45 7.45 5.20
C SER A 91 -8.31 6.95 3.77
N VAL A 92 -8.57 7.85 2.82
CA VAL A 92 -8.50 7.60 1.39
C VAL A 92 -7.78 8.75 0.72
N LEU A 93 -6.60 8.48 0.16
CA LEU A 93 -5.89 9.40 -0.73
C LEU A 93 -6.28 9.08 -2.17
N GLU A 94 -6.76 10.08 -2.90
CA GLU A 94 -7.29 9.89 -4.23
C GLU A 94 -6.68 10.89 -5.22
N TRP A 95 -6.35 10.42 -6.42
CA TRP A 95 -6.10 11.27 -7.57
C TRP A 95 -7.00 10.85 -8.72
N LYS A 96 -7.64 11.82 -9.38
CA LYS A 96 -8.43 11.55 -10.58
C LYS A 96 -8.10 12.53 -11.69
N GLU A 97 -8.03 12.02 -12.92
CA GLU A 97 -7.72 12.82 -14.11
C GLU A 97 -8.66 14.04 -14.19
N GLY A 98 -8.07 15.23 -14.26
CA GLY A 98 -8.81 16.50 -14.31
C GLY A 98 -9.36 17.02 -12.97
N GLN A 99 -9.21 16.29 -11.86
CA GLN A 99 -9.71 16.69 -10.53
C GLN A 99 -8.58 16.91 -9.51
N GLY A 100 -7.36 16.45 -9.81
CA GLY A 100 -6.21 16.61 -8.91
C GLY A 100 -6.21 15.60 -7.77
N ILE A 101 -5.45 15.90 -6.72
CA ILE A 101 -5.29 15.05 -5.53
C ILE A 101 -6.22 15.55 -4.43
N ASN A 102 -6.94 14.65 -3.77
CA ASN A 102 -7.71 14.93 -2.58
C ASN A 102 -7.51 13.85 -1.53
N CYS A 103 -7.87 14.16 -0.29
CA CYS A 103 -7.95 13.19 0.79
C CYS A 103 -9.37 13.19 1.37
N SER A 104 -9.85 12.01 1.73
CA SER A 104 -11.13 11.84 2.41
C SER A 104 -10.99 10.87 3.56
N GLN A 105 -11.93 10.93 4.49
CA GLN A 105 -11.98 10.05 5.66
C GLN A 105 -13.37 9.46 5.79
N THR A 106 -13.44 8.29 6.42
CA THR A 106 -14.73 7.72 6.79
C THR A 106 -15.30 8.44 8.02
N ASN A 107 -16.62 8.39 8.15
CA ASN A 107 -17.36 8.92 9.29
C ASN A 107 -17.00 8.31 10.65
N ARG A 108 -16.19 7.24 10.71
CA ARG A 108 -15.78 6.60 11.97
C ARG A 108 -14.74 7.38 12.77
N ILE A 109 -13.99 8.27 12.13
CA ILE A 109 -12.99 9.10 12.84
C ILE A 109 -13.68 10.10 13.78
N GLN A 110 -14.94 10.45 13.51
CA GLN A 110 -15.73 11.37 14.34
C GLN A 110 -16.48 10.67 15.48
N GLU A 111 -16.65 9.34 15.45
CA GLU A 111 -17.37 8.59 16.49
C GLU A 111 -16.42 8.19 17.63
N ASN A 112 -16.17 9.13 18.54
CA ASN A 112 -15.60 8.85 19.86
C ASN A 112 -16.59 8.06 20.73
N GLU A 113 -16.91 6.80 20.41
CA GLU A 113 -17.67 5.98 21.36
C GLU A 113 -17.19 4.52 21.44
N ILE A 114 -16.60 4.23 22.61
CA ILE A 114 -16.37 2.90 23.18
C ILE A 114 -17.74 2.24 23.40
N LYS A 115 -18.36 1.73 22.33
CA LYS A 115 -19.55 0.88 22.42
C LYS A 115 -19.29 -0.40 21.65
N ILE A 116 -19.16 -1.49 22.40
CA ILE A 116 -19.00 -2.84 21.87
C ILE A 116 -20.23 -3.16 21.01
N GLY A 117 -20.08 -3.10 19.68
CA GLY A 117 -21.15 -3.44 18.72
C GLY A 117 -21.35 -2.48 17.53
N VAL A 118 -20.70 -1.31 17.49
CA VAL A 118 -20.96 -0.27 16.45
C VAL A 118 -20.22 -0.53 15.12
N HIS A 119 -19.47 -1.63 15.00
CA HIS A 119 -18.80 -1.98 13.74
C HIS A 119 -19.73 -2.44 12.61
N LYS A 120 -21.05 -2.33 12.75
CA LYS A 120 -22.06 -2.60 11.71
C LYS A 120 -22.80 -1.30 11.33
N GLY A 121 -22.15 -0.48 10.51
CA GLY A 121 -22.72 0.74 9.92
C GLY A 121 -22.21 0.93 8.50
N SER A 122 -22.99 1.62 7.67
CA SER A 122 -22.54 2.03 6.32
C SER A 122 -21.34 2.97 6.45
N ARG A 123 -20.29 2.74 5.64
CA ARG A 123 -19.14 3.64 5.56
C ARG A 123 -19.43 4.69 4.50
N SER A 124 -19.41 5.95 4.89
CA SER A 124 -19.53 7.08 3.96
C SER A 124 -18.18 7.79 3.89
N LEU A 125 -17.73 8.11 2.68
CA LEU A 125 -16.54 8.94 2.46
C LEU A 125 -16.95 10.41 2.52
N HIS A 126 -16.23 11.16 3.34
CA HIS A 126 -16.38 12.61 3.43
C HIS A 126 -15.08 13.24 2.97
N SER A 127 -15.16 14.11 1.95
CA SER A 127 -14.02 14.95 1.56
C SER A 127 -13.52 15.69 2.78
N ASN A 128 -12.22 15.66 3.00
CA ASN A 128 -11.60 16.39 4.09
C ASN A 128 -10.56 17.33 3.49
N ASP A 129 -10.83 18.63 3.60
CA ASP A 129 -9.95 19.69 3.09
C ASP A 129 -8.81 20.02 4.08
N ASP A 130 -8.57 19.16 5.07
CA ASP A 130 -7.49 19.29 6.05
C ASP A 130 -6.10 19.09 5.39
N PRO A 131 -5.26 20.15 5.33
CA PRO A 131 -3.93 20.07 4.73
C PRO A 131 -2.97 19.15 5.50
N GLU A 132 -3.14 18.99 6.82
CA GLU A 132 -2.28 18.11 7.62
C GLU A 132 -2.51 16.66 7.24
N LEU A 133 -3.78 16.26 7.16
CA LEU A 133 -4.18 14.94 6.69
C LEU A 133 -3.67 14.66 5.27
N LEU A 134 -3.81 15.60 4.34
CA LEU A 134 -3.31 15.42 2.98
C LEU A 134 -1.79 15.22 2.99
N ASN A 135 -1.05 16.01 3.77
CA ASN A 135 0.39 15.88 3.87
C ASN A 135 0.81 14.52 4.46
N GLU A 136 0.17 14.07 5.55
CA GLU A 136 0.42 12.74 6.13
C GLU A 136 0.14 11.62 5.12
N SER A 137 -0.96 11.75 4.37
CA SER A 137 -1.34 10.79 3.33
C SER A 137 -0.31 10.72 2.20
N LEU A 138 0.23 11.86 1.78
CA LEU A 138 1.32 11.92 0.81
C LEU A 138 2.60 11.30 1.35
N GLN A 139 2.94 11.50 2.63
CA GLN A 139 4.08 10.82 3.26
C GLN A 139 3.92 9.29 3.30
N ILE A 140 2.68 8.79 3.43
CA ILE A 140 2.39 7.36 3.29
C ILE A 140 2.60 6.90 1.85
N MET A 141 2.06 7.64 0.86
CA MET A 141 2.22 7.34 -0.56
C MET A 141 3.71 7.31 -0.99
N GLN A 142 4.57 8.16 -0.41
CA GLN A 142 6.02 8.14 -0.63
C GLN A 142 6.70 6.82 -0.29
N ARG A 143 6.12 6.09 0.66
CA ARG A 143 6.66 4.82 1.15
C ARG A 143 6.09 3.62 0.42
N CYS A 144 5.04 3.80 -0.38
CA CYS A 144 4.44 2.71 -1.14
C CYS A 144 5.39 2.26 -2.25
N GLU A 145 5.56 0.96 -2.41
CA GLU A 145 6.29 0.37 -3.54
C GLU A 145 5.33 -0.56 -4.29
N PHE A 146 5.06 -0.23 -5.55
CA PHE A 146 4.19 -1.02 -6.43
C PHE A 146 5.03 -1.91 -7.37
N PRO A 147 4.41 -2.89 -8.05
CA PRO A 147 5.09 -3.60 -9.13
C PRO A 147 5.67 -2.64 -10.17
N GLU A 148 6.83 -2.99 -10.74
CA GLU A 148 7.65 -2.12 -11.59
C GLU A 148 6.87 -1.41 -12.70
N SER A 149 5.89 -2.10 -13.30
CA SER A 149 5.04 -1.55 -14.36
C SER A 149 4.19 -0.35 -13.95
N TRP A 150 3.97 -0.15 -12.65
CA TRP A 150 3.08 0.88 -12.10
C TRP A 150 3.77 1.86 -11.16
N ASN A 151 4.90 1.47 -10.55
CA ASN A 151 5.53 2.25 -9.50
C ASN A 151 5.83 3.69 -9.92
N SER A 152 6.56 3.88 -11.02
CA SER A 152 6.91 5.22 -11.51
C SER A 152 5.67 6.03 -11.89
N LEU A 153 4.70 5.41 -12.58
CA LEU A 153 3.47 6.08 -13.01
C LEU A 153 2.64 6.60 -11.83
N VAL A 154 2.54 5.82 -10.76
CA VAL A 154 1.83 6.26 -9.55
C VAL A 154 2.61 7.38 -8.86
N HIS A 155 3.93 7.24 -8.67
CA HIS A 155 4.69 8.26 -7.98
C HIS A 155 4.79 9.59 -8.73
N GLU A 156 4.82 9.60 -10.06
CA GLU A 156 4.79 10.83 -10.87
C GLU A 156 3.52 11.67 -10.62
N ILE A 157 2.41 11.02 -10.26
CA ILE A 157 1.15 11.71 -9.96
C ILE A 157 1.20 12.42 -8.60
N PHE A 158 1.72 11.74 -7.58
CA PHE A 158 1.71 12.23 -6.20
C PHE A 158 2.99 12.99 -5.82
N HIS A 159 4.03 12.95 -6.66
CA HIS A 159 5.29 13.69 -6.53
C HIS A 159 5.66 14.41 -7.83
N PRO A 160 4.84 15.37 -8.30
CA PRO A 160 5.15 16.16 -9.48
C PRO A 160 6.40 17.03 -9.32
#